data_AF-A2YT17-F1
#
_entry.id   AF-A2YT17-F1
#
_cell.length_a   1.000
_cell.length_b   1.000
_cell.length_c   1.000
_cell.angle_alpha   90.00
_cell.angle_beta   90.00
_cell.angle_gamma   90.00
#
_symmetry.space_group_name_H-M   'P 1'
#
loop_
_entity.id
_entity.type
_entity.pdbx_description
1 polymer ?
#
loop_
_entity_poly.entity_id
_entity_poly.type
_entity_poly.pdbx_seq_one_letter_code
_entity_poly.pdbx_strand_id
1 'polypeptide(L)'
;MESLTVLERPRFANRHGRLYEANARSFLDLAEHDIRVAVVNIATGSMNAPFYNTRSVKVAYVLDGEGEPEIVYPHMYPHMSPGGRGGESEERRRERGKGNWREEEEEEEEQKGQEDEEEEQVGHTGGSS
;
A
#
# COMPACT_ATOMS: atom_id res chain seq x y z
N MET A 1 17.22 -23.43 15.37
CA MET A 1 16.62 -23.13 14.05
C MET A 1 15.38 -23.99 13.95
N GLU A 2 14.24 -23.44 14.34
CA GLU A 2 12.97 -24.16 14.27
C GLU A 2 12.58 -24.28 12.79
N SER A 3 12.29 -25.51 12.35
CA SER A 3 11.83 -25.75 10.99
C SER A 3 10.45 -25.10 10.84
N LEU A 4 10.33 -24.19 9.87
CA LEU A 4 9.07 -23.58 9.46
C LEU A 4 8.20 -24.64 8.73
N THR A 5 7.78 -25.66 9.45
CA THR A 5 6.95 -26.77 8.94
C THR A 5 5.47 -26.43 9.03
N VAL A 6 5.03 -25.41 8.30
CA VAL A 6 3.63 -25.25 7.89
C VAL A 6 3.60 -24.60 6.51
N LEU A 7 4.08 -25.31 5.47
CA LEU A 7 3.66 -24.97 4.12
C LEU A 7 2.36 -25.73 3.85
N GLU A 8 1.25 -25.00 3.98
CA GLU A 8 -0.08 -25.40 3.53
C GLU A 8 0.01 -25.98 2.10
N ARG A 9 -0.80 -27.00 1.77
CA ARG A 9 -0.81 -27.56 0.40
C ARG A 9 -1.12 -26.43 -0.59
N PRO A 10 -0.44 -26.38 -1.75
CA PRO A 10 -0.66 -25.30 -2.70
C PRO A 10 -2.13 -25.30 -3.15
N ARG A 11 -2.75 -24.11 -3.14
CA ARG A 11 -4.14 -23.92 -3.61
C ARG A 11 -4.27 -24.22 -5.10
N PHE A 12 -3.23 -23.91 -5.86
CA PHE A 12 -3.10 -24.29 -7.26
C PHE A 12 -1.69 -24.81 -7.50
N ALA A 13 -1.57 -25.90 -8.26
CA ALA A 13 -0.29 -26.44 -8.68
C ALA A 13 -0.41 -27.12 -10.04
N ASN A 14 0.41 -26.69 -11.00
CA ASN A 14 0.54 -27.32 -12.31
C ASN A 14 1.98 -27.11 -12.83
N ARG A 15 2.25 -27.52 -14.08
CA ARG A 15 3.57 -27.34 -14.71
C ARG A 15 3.98 -25.88 -14.95
N HIS A 16 3.03 -24.94 -14.86
CA HIS A 16 3.23 -23.52 -15.11
C HIS A 16 3.43 -22.71 -13.82
N GLY A 17 3.14 -23.29 -12.66
CA GLY A 17 3.33 -22.59 -11.40
C GLY A 17 2.63 -23.23 -10.20
N ARG A 18 2.84 -22.60 -9.05
CA ARG A 18 2.23 -22.98 -7.77
C ARG A 18 1.83 -21.74 -6.99
N LEU A 19 0.67 -21.78 -6.34
CA LEU A 19 0.19 -20.75 -5.43
C LEU A 19 0.01 -21.33 -4.03
N TYR A 20 0.69 -20.76 -3.05
CA TYR A 20 0.47 -20.99 -1.63
C TYR A 20 -0.26 -19.79 -1.06
N GLU A 21 -1.17 -20.03 -0.11
CA GLU A 21 -1.94 -18.96 0.53
C GLU A 21 -2.12 -19.31 2.00
N ALA A 22 -1.95 -18.31 2.86
CA ALA A 22 -2.33 -18.33 4.25
C ALA A 22 -3.40 -17.24 4.50
N ASN A 23 -4.38 -17.54 5.35
CA ASN A 23 -5.49 -16.65 5.64
C ASN A 23 -5.91 -16.77 7.13
N ALA A 24 -7.05 -16.18 7.49
CA ALA A 24 -7.64 -16.23 8.82
C ALA A 24 -7.82 -17.64 9.42
N ARG A 25 -7.92 -18.69 8.58
CA ARG A 25 -7.97 -20.09 9.04
C ARG A 25 -6.59 -20.68 9.32
N SER A 26 -5.56 -20.10 8.71
CA SER A 26 -4.16 -20.54 8.86
C SER A 26 -3.54 -19.90 10.11
N PHE A 27 -3.79 -18.62 10.36
CA PHE A 27 -3.22 -17.86 11.49
C PHE A 27 -4.20 -16.83 12.05
N LEU A 28 -4.26 -16.71 13.38
CA LEU A 28 -5.17 -15.77 14.08
C LEU A 28 -4.80 -14.30 13.79
N ASP A 29 -3.52 -13.97 13.76
CA ASP A 29 -3.03 -12.61 13.47
C ASP A 29 -3.49 -12.13 12.08
N LEU A 30 -3.57 -13.04 11.11
CA LEU A 30 -4.12 -12.72 9.78
C LEU A 30 -5.65 -12.49 9.82
N ALA A 31 -6.35 -13.16 10.73
CA ALA A 31 -7.80 -12.97 10.93
C ALA A 31 -8.11 -11.61 11.53
N GLU A 32 -7.33 -11.16 12.52
CA GLU A 32 -7.51 -9.89 13.21
C GLU A 32 -7.46 -8.69 12.25
N HIS A 33 -6.61 -8.79 11.22
CA HIS A 33 -6.42 -7.71 10.23
C HIS A 33 -7.18 -7.92 8.92
N ASP A 34 -7.96 -8.99 8.76
CA ASP A 34 -8.58 -9.43 7.49
C ASP A 34 -7.57 -9.48 6.32
N ILE A 35 -6.36 -9.98 6.62
CA ILE A 35 -5.26 -10.09 5.66
C ILE A 35 -5.15 -11.52 5.15
N ARG A 36 -4.73 -11.64 3.88
CA ARG A 36 -4.27 -12.91 3.30
C ARG A 36 -2.90 -12.72 2.71
N VAL A 37 -2.03 -13.70 2.95
CA VAL A 37 -0.68 -13.72 2.40
C VAL A 37 -0.63 -14.82 1.36
N ALA A 38 -0.12 -14.51 0.18
CA ALA A 38 0.01 -15.49 -0.88
C ALA A 38 1.41 -15.43 -1.50
N VAL A 39 1.98 -16.60 -1.77
CA VAL A 39 3.26 -16.75 -2.47
C VAL A 39 2.99 -17.51 -3.75
N VAL A 40 3.33 -16.91 -4.88
CA VAL A 40 3.13 -17.49 -6.20
C VAL A 40 4.46 -17.64 -6.91
N ASN A 41 4.69 -18.84 -7.44
CA ASN A 41 5.79 -19.11 -8.36
C ASN A 41 5.20 -19.35 -9.74
N ILE A 42 5.70 -18.61 -10.73
CA ILE A 42 5.32 -18.74 -12.13
C ILE A 42 6.55 -19.21 -12.89
N ALA A 43 6.44 -20.31 -13.63
CA ALA A 43 7.55 -20.83 -14.42
C ALA A 43 7.88 -19.88 -15.59
N THR A 44 9.14 -19.84 -16.01
CA THR A 44 9.58 -19.04 -17.15
C THR A 44 8.71 -19.28 -18.39
N GLY A 45 8.29 -18.20 -19.05
CA GLY A 45 7.40 -18.25 -20.22
C GLY A 45 5.94 -18.62 -19.91
N SER A 46 5.55 -18.68 -18.63
CA SER A 46 4.17 -18.89 -18.21
C SER A 46 3.54 -17.60 -17.66
N MET A 47 2.21 -17.61 -17.50
CA MET A 47 1.46 -16.50 -16.91
C MET A 47 0.34 -17.04 -16.00
N ASN A 48 -0.17 -16.17 -15.12
CA ASN A 48 -1.48 -16.40 -14.55
C ASN A 48 -2.54 -16.10 -15.61
N ALA A 49 -3.60 -16.91 -15.65
CA ALA A 49 -4.78 -16.56 -16.44
C ALA A 49 -5.36 -15.22 -15.93
N PRO A 50 -5.90 -14.34 -16.80
CA PRO A 50 -6.52 -13.09 -16.35
C PRO A 50 -7.60 -13.35 -15.29
N PHE A 51 -7.54 -12.62 -14.17
CA PHE A 51 -8.46 -12.76 -13.06
C PHE A 51 -8.70 -11.41 -12.36
N TYR A 52 -9.79 -11.33 -11.59
CA TYR A 52 -10.04 -10.23 -10.67
C TYR A 52 -10.41 -10.80 -9.29
N ASN A 53 -10.03 -10.10 -8.22
CA ASN A 53 -10.49 -10.46 -6.89
C ASN A 53 -11.81 -9.75 -6.61
N THR A 54 -12.79 -10.46 -6.05
CA THR A 54 -14.13 -9.90 -5.81
C THR A 54 -14.21 -8.97 -4.59
N ARG A 55 -13.29 -9.13 -3.61
CA ARG A 55 -13.38 -8.45 -2.29
C ARG A 55 -12.03 -8.01 -1.70
N SER A 56 -10.92 -8.20 -2.41
CA SER A 56 -9.58 -7.93 -1.84
C SER A 56 -8.72 -7.12 -2.79
N VAL A 57 -8.00 -6.14 -2.24
CA VAL A 57 -6.88 -5.47 -2.91
C VAL A 57 -5.62 -6.31 -2.67
N LYS A 58 -4.79 -6.48 -3.71
CA LYS A 58 -3.50 -7.18 -3.60
C LYS A 58 -2.36 -6.19 -3.75
N VAL A 59 -1.46 -6.20 -2.78
CA VAL A 59 -0.14 -5.59 -2.88
C VAL A 59 0.85 -6.71 -3.14
N ALA A 60 1.65 -6.61 -4.21
CA ALA A 60 2.57 -7.66 -4.62
C ALA A 60 4.02 -7.13 -4.61
N TYR A 61 4.94 -7.99 -4.19
CA TYR A 61 6.37 -7.74 -4.20
C TYR A 61 7.07 -8.91 -4.93
N VAL A 62 8.01 -8.59 -5.83
CA VAL A 62 8.77 -9.60 -6.58
C VAL A 62 9.96 -10.05 -5.73
N LEU A 63 9.94 -11.32 -5.31
CA LEU A 63 11.01 -11.91 -4.50
C LEU A 63 12.20 -12.37 -5.37
N ASP A 64 11.92 -12.88 -6.56
CA ASP A 64 12.91 -13.40 -7.50
C ASP A 64 12.35 -13.38 -8.94
N GLY A 65 13.25 -13.22 -9.91
CA GLY A 65 12.91 -13.16 -11.33
C GLY A 65 12.33 -11.83 -11.83
N GLU A 66 11.84 -11.85 -13.06
CA GLU A 66 11.26 -10.70 -13.76
C GLU A 66 10.02 -11.12 -14.58
N GLY A 67 9.15 -10.16 -14.86
CA GLY A 67 7.93 -10.37 -15.64
C GLY A 67 7.10 -9.10 -15.76
N GLU A 68 6.10 -9.13 -16.64
CA GLU A 68 5.28 -7.97 -16.97
C GLU A 68 3.83 -8.14 -16.45
N PRO A 69 3.35 -7.26 -15.57
CA PRO A 69 1.95 -7.28 -15.13
C PRO A 69 1.06 -6.44 -16.05
N GLU A 70 -0.07 -7.00 -16.46
CA GLU A 70 -1.14 -6.25 -17.12
C GLU A 70 -2.34 -6.08 -16.18
N ILE A 71 -2.80 -4.84 -16.00
CA ILE A 71 -3.93 -4.50 -15.12
C ILE A 71 -4.93 -3.64 -15.88
N VAL A 72 -6.19 -4.07 -15.92
CA VAL A 72 -7.29 -3.28 -16.47
C VAL A 72 -7.92 -2.45 -15.36
N TYR A 73 -7.86 -1.12 -15.49
CA TYR A 73 -8.51 -0.19 -14.55
C TYR A 73 -9.52 0.69 -15.31
N PRO A 74 -10.83 0.43 -15.17
CA PRO A 74 -11.89 1.12 -15.93
C PRO A 74 -11.90 2.65 -15.74
N HIS A 75 -11.37 3.16 -14.63
CA HIS A 75 -11.39 4.58 -14.32
C HIS A 75 -10.19 5.37 -14.88
N MET A 76 -9.25 4.73 -15.61
CA MET A 76 -8.16 5.46 -16.29
C MET A 76 -8.62 6.28 -17.51
N TYR A 77 -9.85 6.04 -18.00
CA TYR A 77 -10.40 6.73 -19.17
C TYR A 77 -11.74 7.40 -18.81
N PRO A 78 -11.71 8.57 -18.14
CA PRO A 78 -12.93 9.32 -17.78
C PRO A 78 -13.81 9.67 -18.99
N HIS A 79 -13.26 9.61 -20.20
CA HIS A 79 -13.87 10.08 -21.44
C HIS A 79 -14.55 8.99 -22.28
N MET A 80 -14.46 7.71 -21.86
CA MET A 80 -15.04 6.58 -22.62
C MET A 80 -16.44 6.16 -22.13
N SER A 81 -17.07 6.95 -21.26
CA SER A 81 -18.50 6.78 -20.95
C SER A 81 -19.36 7.41 -22.05
N PRO A 82 -20.19 6.63 -22.78
CA PRO A 82 -21.15 7.19 -23.74
C PRO A 82 -22.29 7.88 -22.97
N GLY A 83 -22.06 9.10 -22.50
CA GLY A 83 -23.07 9.91 -21.80
C GLY A 83 -22.57 10.87 -20.72
N GLY A 84 -21.27 10.94 -20.42
CA GLY A 84 -20.74 11.76 -19.33
C GLY A 84 -20.25 13.14 -19.80
N ARG A 85 -21.02 14.19 -19.51
CA ARG A 85 -20.62 15.60 -19.61
C ARG A 85 -19.32 15.85 -18.82
N GLY A 86 -18.42 16.63 -19.40
CA GLY A 86 -17.02 16.85 -19.00
C GLY A 86 -16.72 16.90 -17.50
N GLY A 87 -15.75 16.10 -17.09
CA GLY A 87 -15.09 16.15 -15.78
C GLY A 87 -13.65 16.64 -15.94
N GLU A 88 -13.26 17.57 -15.09
CA GLU A 88 -12.00 18.31 -15.09
C GLU A 88 -10.75 17.42 -15.14
N SER A 89 -9.75 17.85 -15.92
CA SER A 89 -8.45 17.17 -16.08
C SER A 89 -7.80 16.86 -14.73
N GLU A 90 -7.24 15.66 -14.60
CA GLU A 90 -6.47 15.18 -13.44
C GLU A 90 -5.27 16.09 -13.12
N GLU A 91 -4.82 16.88 -14.09
CA GLU A 91 -3.81 17.93 -13.94
C GLU A 91 -4.27 19.03 -12.95
N ARG A 92 -5.54 19.46 -13.02
CA ARG A 92 -6.10 20.46 -12.09
C ARG A 92 -6.24 19.93 -10.67
N ARG A 93 -6.42 18.61 -10.51
CA ARG A 93 -6.45 17.97 -9.19
C ARG A 93 -5.06 17.91 -8.56
N ARG A 94 -4.02 17.67 -9.37
CA ARG A 94 -2.61 17.68 -8.92
C ARG A 94 -2.12 19.07 -8.53
N GLU A 95 -2.57 20.12 -9.22
CA GLU A 95 -2.22 21.50 -8.85
C GLU A 95 -2.86 21.92 -7.51
N ARG A 96 -4.11 21.51 -7.25
CA ARG A 96 -4.80 21.86 -6.01
C ARG A 96 -4.27 21.12 -4.77
N GLY A 97 -3.61 19.97 -4.95
CA GLY A 97 -3.01 19.18 -3.86
C GLY A 97 -1.58 19.59 -3.50
N LYS A 98 -0.93 20.49 -4.26
CA LYS A 98 0.45 20.94 -3.99
C LYS A 98 0.54 22.17 -3.09
N GLY A 99 -0.57 22.88 -2.86
CA GLY A 99 -0.60 24.05 -1.96
C GLY A 99 -0.68 23.68 -0.48
N ASN A 100 -1.26 22.53 -0.14
CA ASN A 100 -1.61 22.19 1.24
C ASN A 100 -0.41 21.71 2.10
N TRP A 101 0.61 21.12 1.48
CA TRP A 101 1.74 20.53 2.22
C TRP A 101 2.72 21.58 2.76
N ARG A 102 2.81 22.74 2.12
CA ARG A 102 3.75 23.79 2.51
C ARG A 102 3.25 24.63 3.70
N GLU A 103 1.94 24.80 3.80
CA GLU A 103 1.32 25.48 4.95
C GLU A 103 1.37 24.59 6.20
N GLU A 104 1.19 23.26 6.05
CA GLU A 104 1.34 22.31 7.16
C GLU A 104 2.80 22.21 7.67
N GLU A 105 3.81 22.26 6.80
CA GLU A 105 5.22 22.32 7.22
C GLU A 105 5.57 23.65 7.92
N GLU A 106 5.06 24.79 7.46
CA GLU A 106 5.30 26.09 8.10
C GLU A 106 4.60 26.18 9.49
N GLU A 107 3.40 25.60 9.65
CA GLU A 107 2.71 25.53 10.95
C GLU A 107 3.38 24.56 11.95
N GLU A 108 3.97 23.45 11.49
CA GLU A 108 4.74 22.53 12.34
C GLU A 108 6.09 23.16 12.77
N GLU A 109 6.77 23.91 11.91
CA GLU A 109 8.00 24.62 12.27
C GLU A 109 7.74 25.79 13.24
N GLU A 110 6.64 26.54 13.08
CA GLU A 110 6.26 27.60 14.02
C GLU A 110 5.86 27.04 15.40
N GLN A 111 5.13 25.92 15.46
CA GLN A 111 4.78 25.27 16.73
C GLN A 111 6.02 24.75 17.45
N LYS A 112 6.95 24.15 16.72
CA LYS A 112 8.19 23.62 17.31
C LYS A 112 9.12 24.75 17.80
N GLY A 113 9.18 25.87 17.07
CA GLY A 113 9.92 27.05 17.52
C GLY A 113 9.34 27.69 18.78
N GLN A 114 8.00 27.69 18.93
CA GLN A 114 7.33 28.20 20.14
C GLN A 114 7.53 27.28 21.35
N GLU A 115 7.53 25.96 21.15
CA GLU A 115 7.82 24.99 22.22
C GLU A 115 9.28 25.10 22.70
N ASP A 116 10.23 25.26 21.78
CA ASP A 116 11.66 25.44 22.11
C ASP A 116 11.92 26.77 22.86
N GLU A 117 11.22 27.87 22.51
CA GLU A 117 11.33 29.17 23.19
C GLU A 117 10.67 29.19 24.59
N GLU A 118 9.62 28.38 24.82
CA GLU A 118 9.03 28.21 26.15
C GLU A 118 9.94 27.38 27.07
N GLU A 119 10.59 26.31 26.57
CA GLU A 119 11.53 25.52 27.37
C GLU A 119 12.78 26.32 27.79
N GLU A 120 13.26 27.25 26.95
CA GLU A 120 14.44 28.08 27.27
C GLU A 120 14.16 29.17 28.33
N GLN A 121 12.92 29.68 28.40
CA GLN A 121 12.49 30.65 29.41
C GLN A 121 12.19 30.02 30.78
N VAL A 122 11.74 28.76 30.83
CA VAL A 122 11.53 28.03 32.09
C VAL A 122 12.87 27.66 32.74
N GLY A 123 13.94 27.48 31.97
CA GLY A 123 15.30 27.21 32.47
C GLY A 123 15.95 28.36 33.24
N HIS A 124 15.51 29.61 33.07
CA HIS A 124 16.16 30.79 33.66
C HIS A 124 15.52 31.31 34.97
N THR A 125 14.39 30.76 35.43
CA THR A 125 13.74 31.22 36.68
C THR A 125 13.96 30.30 37.89
N GLY A 126 14.72 29.22 37.74
CA GLY A 126 14.97 28.23 38.80
C GLY A 126 16.22 28.43 39.67
N GLY A 127 16.88 29.60 39.65
CA GLY A 127 18.18 29.81 40.31
C GLY A 127 18.25 31.06 41.19
N SER A 128 17.58 31.06 42.34
CA SER A 128 17.91 31.96 43.45
C SER A 128 17.59 31.31 44.78
N SER A 129 18.62 30.76 45.43
CA SER A 129 18.90 30.81 46.87
C SER A 129 20.27 30.19 47.14
#